data_AF-A0AAJ0UH15-F1
#
_entry.id   AF-A0AAJ0UH15-F1
#
_cell.length_a   1.000
_cell.length_b   1.000
_cell.length_c   1.000
_cell.angle_alpha   90.00
_cell.angle_beta   90.00
_cell.angle_gamma   90.00
#
_symmetry.space_group_name_H-M   'P 1'
#
loop_
_entity.id
_entity.type
_entity.pdbx_description
1 polymer ?
#
loop_
_entity_poly.entity_id
_entity_poly.type
_entity_poly.pdbx_seq_one_letter_code
_entity_poly.pdbx_strand_id
1 'polypeptide(L)'
;MISTAFLDQIETIISRAGLSSDSVTALRDAFPDHHFTHCLDDDISAGIEPVRESEGFNLYLIDASEHCLRFTRDLDSATGLVLAEVSDED
;
A
#
# COMPACT_ATOMS: atom_id res chain seq x y z
N MET A 1 11.04 -7.19 -5.70
CA MET A 1 10.66 -7.98 -4.51
C MET A 1 10.33 -7.01 -3.42
N ILE A 2 9.11 -7.08 -2.90
CA ILE A 2 8.71 -6.24 -1.77
C ILE A 2 9.39 -6.81 -0.52
N SER A 3 9.92 -5.93 0.32
CA SER A 3 10.64 -6.31 1.54
C SER A 3 10.26 -5.37 2.66
N THR A 4 10.53 -5.76 3.90
CA THR A 4 10.25 -4.94 5.08
C THR A 4 10.92 -3.55 4.99
N ALA A 5 12.14 -3.48 4.46
CA ALA A 5 12.84 -2.21 4.22
C ALA A 5 12.15 -1.33 3.16
N PHE A 6 11.53 -1.95 2.16
CA PHE A 6 10.76 -1.22 1.15
C PHE A 6 9.48 -0.64 1.78
N LEU A 7 8.78 -1.43 2.59
CA LEU A 7 7.61 -0.95 3.34
C LEU A 7 7.96 0.25 4.22
N ASP A 8 9.05 0.16 4.98
CA ASP A 8 9.55 1.24 5.86
C ASP A 8 9.92 2.51 5.06
N GLN A 9 10.48 2.33 3.86
CA GLN A 9 10.76 3.43 2.95
C GLN A 9 9.47 4.11 2.45
N ILE A 10 8.48 3.34 2.00
CA ILE A 10 7.20 3.87 1.53
C ILE A 10 6.46 4.57 2.66
N GLU A 11 6.41 3.94 3.85
CA GLU A 11 5.84 4.52 5.06
C GLU A 11 6.49 5.87 5.39
N THR A 12 7.82 5.96 5.38
CA THR A 12 8.53 7.21 5.65
C THR A 12 8.23 8.30 4.62
N ILE A 13 8.14 7.93 3.33
CA ILE A 13 7.82 8.88 2.25
C ILE A 13 6.40 9.43 2.47
N ILE A 14 5.44 8.56 2.71
CA ILE A 14 4.03 8.90 2.85
C ILE A 14 3.76 9.64 4.15
N SER A 15 4.36 9.24 5.26
CA SER A 15 4.28 9.95 6.54
C SER A 15 4.79 11.39 6.43
N ARG A 16 5.80 11.65 5.57
CA ARG A 16 6.33 13.00 5.33
C ARG A 16 5.53 13.80 4.29
N ALA A 17 5.08 13.17 3.22
CA ALA A 17 4.38 13.83 2.13
C ALA A 17 2.86 13.98 2.38
N GLY A 18 2.31 13.14 3.26
CA GLY A 18 0.87 12.90 3.39
C GLY A 18 0.40 11.83 2.39
N LEU A 19 -0.50 10.95 2.83
CA LEU A 19 -1.17 10.03 1.92
C LEU A 19 -2.18 10.80 1.07
N SER A 20 -2.00 10.78 -0.25
CA SER A 20 -2.82 11.51 -1.21
C SER A 20 -2.62 10.93 -2.61
N SER A 21 -3.55 11.23 -3.52
CA SER A 21 -3.45 10.79 -4.92
C SER A 21 -2.16 11.27 -5.60
N ASP A 22 -1.68 12.47 -5.29
CA ASP A 22 -0.39 12.99 -5.76
C ASP A 22 0.79 12.17 -5.24
N SER A 23 0.84 11.88 -3.93
CA SER A 23 1.91 11.08 -3.32
C SER A 23 1.98 9.67 -3.91
N VAL A 24 0.83 9.03 -4.14
CA VAL A 24 0.78 7.71 -4.78
C VAL A 24 1.17 7.80 -6.26
N THR A 25 0.80 8.87 -6.96
CA THR A 25 1.26 9.11 -8.33
C THR A 25 2.79 9.25 -8.38
N ALA A 26 3.38 9.98 -7.45
CA ALA A 26 4.83 10.11 -7.32
C ALA A 26 5.52 8.77 -7.02
N LEU A 27 4.93 7.92 -6.18
CA LEU A 27 5.43 6.57 -5.94
C LEU A 27 5.39 5.71 -7.22
N ARG A 28 4.32 5.79 -8.00
CA ARG A 28 4.20 5.06 -9.28
C ARG A 28 5.23 5.53 -10.31
N ASP A 29 5.55 6.82 -10.32
CA ASP A 29 6.60 7.37 -11.19
C ASP A 29 8.00 6.96 -10.73
N ALA A 30 8.25 6.98 -9.41
CA ALA A 30 9.51 6.55 -8.83
C ALA A 30 9.75 5.03 -8.93
N PHE A 31 8.69 4.23 -8.88
CA PHE A 31 8.71 2.77 -8.84
C PHE A 31 7.75 2.17 -9.89
N PRO A 32 8.01 2.35 -11.19
CA PRO A 32 7.12 1.90 -12.26
C PRO A 32 7.03 0.37 -12.38
N ASP A 33 7.96 -0.35 -11.76
CA ASP A 33 8.00 -1.82 -11.72
C ASP A 33 7.04 -2.40 -10.66
N HIS A 34 6.55 -1.58 -9.73
CA HIS A 34 5.65 -2.00 -8.65
C HIS A 34 4.28 -1.34 -8.79
N HIS A 35 3.23 -2.11 -8.51
CA HIS A 35 1.87 -1.58 -8.52
C HIS A 35 1.56 -0.83 -7.23
N PHE A 36 1.09 0.41 -7.33
CA PHE A 36 0.57 1.16 -6.18
C PHE A 36 -0.88 1.55 -6.41
N THR A 37 -1.69 1.27 -5.40
CA THR A 37 -3.12 1.61 -5.37
C THR A 37 -3.39 2.45 -4.12
N HIS A 38 -4.28 3.41 -4.25
CA HIS A 38 -4.74 4.27 -3.17
C HIS A 38 -6.23 4.05 -2.96
N CYS A 39 -6.64 3.67 -1.76
CA CYS A 39 -8.05 3.50 -1.37
C CYS A 39 -8.26 4.00 0.07
N LEU A 40 -9.50 3.99 0.55
CA LEU A 40 -9.80 4.16 1.97
C LEU A 40 -9.78 2.79 2.66
N ASP A 41 -9.51 2.76 3.96
CA ASP A 41 -9.61 1.53 4.76
C ASP A 41 -11.02 0.91 4.67
N ASP A 42 -12.07 1.73 4.61
CA ASP A 42 -13.46 1.29 4.43
C ASP A 42 -13.74 0.59 3.07
N ASP A 43 -12.93 0.88 2.04
CA ASP A 43 -13.03 0.23 0.73
C ASP A 43 -12.35 -1.15 0.72
N ILE A 44 -11.50 -1.44 1.72
CA ILE A 44 -10.87 -2.74 1.90
C ILE A 44 -11.91 -3.73 2.44
N SER A 45 -11.96 -4.92 1.84
CA SER A 45 -12.88 -5.97 2.28
C SER A 45 -12.66 -6.33 3.75
N ALA A 46 -13.75 -6.38 4.52
CA ALA A 46 -13.72 -6.80 5.93
C ALA A 46 -12.99 -8.15 6.09
N GLY A 47 -11.96 -8.17 6.94
CA GLY A 47 -11.13 -9.35 7.20
C GLY A 47 -9.81 -9.41 6.43
N ILE A 48 -9.50 -8.42 5.59
CA ILE A 48 -8.15 -8.22 5.09
C ILE A 48 -7.35 -7.48 6.16
N GLU A 49 -6.30 -8.12 6.68
CA GLU A 49 -5.42 -7.50 7.66
C GLU A 49 -4.25 -6.79 6.95
N PRO A 50 -3.93 -5.56 7.35
CA PRO A 50 -2.77 -4.85 6.83
C PRO A 50 -1.48 -5.60 7.18
N VAL A 51 -0.49 -5.50 6.28
CA VAL A 51 0.85 -6.02 6.57
C VAL A 51 1.66 -5.03 7.38
N ARG A 52 1.29 -3.75 7.29
CA ARG A 52 1.87 -2.64 8.04
C ARG A 52 0.80 -1.61 8.35
N GLU A 53 0.72 -1.26 9.63
CA GLU A 53 -0.17 -0.22 10.15
C GLU A 53 0.69 1.00 10.50
N SER A 54 0.25 2.16 10.04
CA SER A 54 0.92 3.44 10.27
C SER A 54 -0.10 4.49 10.70
N GLU A 55 0.38 5.61 11.25
CA GLU A 55 -0.50 6.67 11.73
C GLU A 55 -1.16 7.38 10.53
N GLY A 56 -2.47 7.16 10.36
CA GLY A 56 -3.29 7.72 9.27
C GLY A 56 -3.39 6.86 8.00
N PHE A 57 -2.66 5.74 7.91
CA PHE A 57 -2.78 4.83 6.76
C PHE A 57 -2.27 3.43 7.03
N ASN A 58 -2.80 2.48 6.26
CA ASN A 58 -2.45 1.07 6.30
C ASN A 58 -1.84 0.63 4.96
N LEU A 59 -0.87 -0.27 5.01
CA LEU A 59 -0.25 -0.88 3.84
C LEU A 59 -0.68 -2.34 3.71
N TYR A 60 -1.14 -2.69 2.52
CA TYR A 60 -1.52 -4.05 2.16
C TYR A 60 -0.71 -4.51 0.95
N LEU A 61 -0.38 -5.79 0.91
CA LEU A 61 0.28 -6.37 -0.24
C LEU A 61 -0.75 -6.88 -1.23
N ILE A 62 -0.45 -6.68 -2.50
CA ILE A 62 -1.22 -7.24 -3.60
C ILE A 62 -0.31 -7.99 -4.55
N ASP A 63 -0.83 -9.07 -5.10
CA ASP A 63 -0.30 -9.71 -6.28
C ASP A 63 -1.13 -9.32 -7.50
N ALA A 64 -0.47 -8.64 -8.43
CA ALA A 64 -0.94 -8.26 -9.76
C ALA A 64 -0.23 -9.07 -10.86
N SER A 65 0.50 -10.14 -10.52
CA SER A 65 1.18 -10.99 -11.52
C SER A 65 0.19 -11.76 -12.39
N GLU A 66 -0.98 -12.10 -11.84
CA GLU A 66 -2.06 -12.81 -12.52
C GLU A 66 -3.10 -11.85 -13.15
N HIS A 67 -4.13 -12.41 -13.79
CA HIS A 67 -5.21 -11.63 -14.42
C HIS A 67 -6.07 -10.81 -13.44
N CYS A 68 -6.04 -11.11 -12.13
CA CYS A 68 -6.79 -10.38 -11.12
C CYS A 68 -5.86 -9.96 -9.98
N LEU A 69 -5.97 -8.69 -9.57
CA LEU A 69 -5.40 -8.18 -8.34
C LEU A 69 -5.95 -8.97 -7.14
N ARG A 70 -5.07 -9.57 -6.34
CA ARG A 70 -5.44 -10.24 -5.09
C ARG A 70 -4.60 -9.73 -3.94
N PHE A 71 -5.22 -9.56 -2.78
CA PHE A 71 -4.49 -9.33 -1.55
C PHE A 71 -3.68 -10.57 -1.18
N THR A 72 -2.44 -10.33 -0.76
CA THR A 72 -1.53 -11.36 -0.26
C THR A 72 -0.91 -10.89 1.06
N ARG A 73 -0.33 -11.81 1.82
CA ARG A 73 0.50 -11.50 3.00
C ARG A 73 1.96 -11.90 2.77
N ASP A 74 2.23 -12.43 1.59
CA ASP A 74 3.54 -12.92 1.20
C ASP A 74 4.31 -11.82 0.45
N LEU A 75 5.40 -11.36 1.04
CA LEU A 75 6.26 -10.30 0.49
C LEU A 75 7.00 -10.75 -0.78
N ASP A 76 7.23 -12.06 -0.93
CA ASP A 76 7.96 -12.66 -2.04
C ASP A 76 7.08 -12.67 -3.31
N SER A 77 5.81 -13.06 -3.16
CA SER A 77 4.80 -13.02 -4.23
C SER A 77 4.17 -11.65 -4.46
N ALA A 78 4.33 -10.70 -3.54
CA ALA A 78 3.76 -9.37 -3.69
C ALA A 78 4.44 -8.59 -4.82
N THR A 79 3.63 -8.12 -5.76
CA THR A 79 4.07 -7.27 -6.88
C THR A 79 3.59 -5.83 -6.76
N GLY A 80 2.77 -5.55 -5.75
CA GLY A 80 2.32 -4.20 -5.45
C GLY A 80 1.86 -3.98 -4.01
N LEU A 81 1.50 -2.74 -3.75
CA LEU A 81 1.05 -2.21 -2.48
C LEU A 81 -0.26 -1.45 -2.65
N VAL A 82 -1.18 -1.65 -1.71
CA VAL A 82 -2.34 -0.78 -1.53
C VAL A 82 -2.06 0.07 -0.30
N LEU A 83 -2.11 1.39 -0.46
CA LEU A 83 -2.10 2.35 0.62
C LEU A 83 -3.56 2.69 0.92
N ALA A 84 -4.07 2.20 2.04
CA ALA A 84 -5.41 2.51 2.50
C ALA A 84 -5.33 3.67 3.50
N GLU A 85 -5.97 4.78 3.20
CA GLU A 85 -6.08 5.90 4.13
C GLU A 85 -7.02 5.51 5.27
N VAL A 86 -6.51 5.65 6.50
CA VAL A 86 -7.28 5.45 7.72
C VAL A 86 -7.66 6.84 8.20
N SER A 87 -8.91 7.21 7.98
CA SER A 87 -9.44 8.42 8.62
C SER A 87 -9.52 8.15 10.12
N ASP A 88 -8.88 9.01 10.92
CA ASP A 88 -9.09 9.10 12.37
C ASP A 88 -10.51 9.66 12.58
N GLU A 89 -11.52 8.84 12.30
CA GLU A 89 -12.93 9.16 12.57
C GLU A 89 -13.19 8.73 14.03
N ASP A 90 -12.84 9.61 14.97
CA ASP A 90 -13.26 9.57 16.38
C ASP A 90 -14.66 10.18 16.55
#